data_AF-A0AAU0MY19-F1
#
_entry.id   AF-A0AAU0MY19-F1
#
_cell.length_a   1.000
_cell.length_b   1.000
_cell.length_c   1.000
_cell.angle_alpha   90.00
_cell.angle_beta   90.00
_cell.angle_gamma   90.00
#
_symmetry.space_group_name_H-M   'P 1'
#
loop_
_entity.id
_entity.type
_entity.pdbx_description
1 polymer ?
#
loop_
_entity_poly.entity_id
_entity_poly.type
_entity_poly.pdbx_seq_one_letter_code
_entity_poly.pdbx_strand_id
1 'polypeptide(L)'
;MMRKSPRQFTPALVLGLSLCASASLAGQNPQDHSDTLSALDASIQQLGMDISSEERAAIASVMQTARDVSRAAQKHNSLRYGDEFRRDAHAKATGCVRAEFEVNGDIPAQFRHSVFAEPGRRYPAWIRFSNGDMLVQADGEKDARGMAVKLMGVDGVPIAPELGDSATQDFLMANNQAFFNRNIHDYVENMQYLARLDKRGWFFGLWPPRLHLKQMIRGAQTVSSTIDTPLQEPYFSILPYRLGDTQLKFASRPCPGADYPITVDQNAENFLTEQLSDSLQSGSACFDFLVQPRNISAETPLDDATVIWEEKDSPFIPVARIHIPPQTFTSEAQWAFCENLSMNPWRGVGEWEPLGSLNRARRLAYHAVSDFRHTSNDAPQREPTDWCVPGETQKCTPQQGLNVYKPSWPLPRCFDAHFNPADDKAVSSQCQGYGVDSGVLAENHY
;
A
#
# COMPACT_ATOMS: atom_id res chain seq x y z
N MET A 1 61.47 -13.38 6.15
CA MET A 1 60.34 -12.71 6.83
C MET A 1 59.29 -12.31 5.79
N MET A 2 58.10 -12.90 5.94
CA MET A 2 56.78 -12.56 5.38
C MET A 2 56.61 -12.32 3.86
N ARG A 3 56.07 -13.36 3.21
CA ARG A 3 55.42 -13.35 1.89
C ARG A 3 54.15 -12.48 1.93
N LYS A 4 53.96 -11.61 0.93
CA LYS A 4 52.66 -11.01 0.60
C LYS A 4 51.84 -12.01 -0.24
N SER A 5 50.60 -12.25 0.18
CA SER A 5 49.58 -12.99 -0.56
C SER A 5 48.56 -12.00 -1.14
N PRO A 6 48.04 -12.20 -2.36
CA PRO A 6 46.98 -11.35 -2.92
C PRO A 6 45.63 -11.82 -2.38
N ARG A 7 44.91 -10.93 -1.68
CA ARG A 7 43.50 -11.19 -1.34
C ARG A 7 42.64 -10.95 -2.58
N GLN A 8 42.14 -12.05 -3.14
CA GLN A 8 41.03 -12.07 -4.07
C GLN A 8 39.80 -11.48 -3.38
N PHE A 9 39.27 -10.38 -3.92
CA PHE A 9 37.93 -9.89 -3.59
C PHE A 9 36.92 -10.65 -4.45
N THR A 10 36.32 -11.69 -3.89
CA THR A 10 35.04 -12.23 -4.34
C THR A 10 33.92 -11.41 -3.68
N PRO A 11 32.99 -10.78 -4.42
CA PRO A 11 31.80 -10.22 -3.81
C PRO A 11 30.90 -11.39 -3.43
N ALA A 12 30.81 -11.68 -2.12
CA ALA A 12 29.76 -12.53 -1.61
C ALA A 12 28.44 -11.76 -1.77
N LEU A 13 27.62 -12.22 -2.71
CA LEU A 13 26.25 -11.78 -2.93
C LEU A 13 25.43 -12.14 -1.69
N VAL A 14 25.41 -11.27 -0.68
CA VAL A 14 24.49 -11.38 0.46
C VAL A 14 23.12 -10.95 -0.04
N LEU A 15 22.34 -11.90 -0.55
CA LEU A 15 20.89 -11.72 -0.67
C LEU A 15 20.36 -11.58 0.76
N GLY A 16 20.14 -10.34 1.18
CA GLY A 16 19.36 -9.99 2.37
C GLY A 16 17.89 -10.34 2.15
N LEU A 17 17.57 -11.63 2.15
CA LEU A 17 16.32 -12.08 2.76
C LEU A 17 16.61 -12.09 4.26
N SER A 18 16.51 -10.94 4.90
CA SER A 18 16.57 -10.82 6.36
C SER A 18 15.24 -11.28 6.96
N LEU A 19 14.79 -12.49 6.61
CA LEU A 19 13.77 -13.22 7.37
C LEU A 19 14.47 -13.88 8.56
N CYS A 20 14.99 -13.05 9.46
CA CYS A 20 15.37 -13.47 10.80
C CYS A 20 14.17 -13.30 11.72
N ALA A 21 13.21 -14.20 11.58
CA ALA A 21 12.53 -14.76 12.73
C ALA A 21 12.43 -16.26 12.48
N SER A 22 13.41 -17.00 12.98
CA SER A 22 13.17 -18.39 13.34
C SER A 22 12.13 -18.39 14.47
N ALA A 23 10.86 -18.19 14.12
CA ALA A 23 9.79 -18.68 14.96
C ALA A 23 9.99 -20.20 14.98
N SER A 24 10.50 -20.70 16.10
CA SER A 24 10.44 -22.11 16.41
C SER A 24 8.98 -22.55 16.27
N LEU A 25 8.62 -23.14 15.12
CA LEU A 25 7.35 -23.87 14.95
C LEU A 25 7.27 -25.09 15.88
N ALA A 26 8.35 -25.43 16.57
CA ALA A 26 8.40 -26.43 17.63
C ALA A 26 7.80 -25.85 18.93
N GLY A 27 6.49 -25.59 18.92
CA GLY A 27 5.78 -25.07 20.08
C GLY A 27 4.28 -24.86 19.88
N GLN A 28 3.65 -25.51 18.89
CA GLN A 28 2.20 -25.43 18.76
C GLN A 28 1.53 -26.23 19.88
N ASN A 29 0.78 -25.55 20.74
CA ASN A 29 -0.09 -26.23 21.70
C ASN A 29 -1.30 -26.78 20.94
N PRO A 30 -1.56 -28.10 20.92
CA PRO A 30 -2.68 -28.69 20.18
C PRO A 30 -4.05 -28.07 20.49
N GLN A 31 -4.20 -27.53 21.70
CA GLN A 31 -5.40 -26.84 22.16
C GLN A 31 -5.64 -25.50 21.42
N ASP A 32 -4.59 -24.69 21.23
CA ASP A 32 -4.66 -23.37 20.59
C ASP A 32 -5.02 -23.49 19.09
N HIS A 33 -4.53 -24.55 18.44
CA HIS A 33 -4.88 -24.86 17.06
C HIS A 33 -6.35 -25.33 16.92
N SER A 34 -6.85 -26.10 17.88
CA SER A 34 -8.25 -26.56 17.90
C SER A 34 -9.22 -25.39 18.12
N ASP A 35 -8.89 -24.49 19.03
CA ASP A 35 -9.71 -23.31 19.34
C ASP A 35 -9.72 -22.32 18.16
N THR A 36 -8.57 -22.12 17.50
CA THR A 36 -8.47 -21.29 16.29
C THR A 36 -9.29 -21.85 15.14
N LEU A 37 -9.25 -23.17 14.90
CA LEU A 37 -10.09 -23.80 13.89
C LEU A 37 -11.58 -23.67 14.20
N SER A 38 -11.97 -23.84 15.46
CA SER A 38 -13.38 -23.73 15.88
C SER A 38 -13.93 -22.31 15.71
N ALA A 39 -13.14 -21.29 16.08
CA ALA A 39 -13.50 -19.88 15.88
C ALA A 39 -13.55 -19.51 14.39
N LEU A 40 -12.63 -20.08 13.59
CA LEU A 40 -12.62 -19.91 12.15
C LEU A 40 -13.85 -20.55 11.49
N ASP A 41 -14.23 -21.77 11.88
CA ASP A 41 -15.41 -22.45 11.34
C ASP A 41 -16.69 -21.68 11.64
N ALA A 42 -16.83 -21.13 12.86
CA ALA A 42 -17.93 -20.23 13.20
C ALA A 42 -17.95 -18.98 12.30
N SER A 43 -16.78 -18.38 12.07
CA SER A 43 -16.63 -17.22 11.18
C SER A 43 -17.03 -17.58 9.75
N ILE A 44 -16.48 -18.65 9.17
CA ILE A 44 -16.77 -19.05 7.78
C ILE A 44 -18.26 -19.33 7.57
N GLN A 45 -18.88 -20.04 8.51
CA GLN A 45 -20.32 -20.31 8.46
C GLN A 45 -21.13 -19.02 8.51
N GLN A 46 -20.77 -18.08 9.40
CA GLN A 46 -21.42 -16.78 9.50
C GLN A 46 -21.23 -15.94 8.23
N LEU A 47 -20.05 -16.01 7.60
CA LEU A 47 -19.72 -15.25 6.40
C LEU A 47 -20.26 -15.89 5.11
N GLY A 48 -20.84 -17.09 5.19
CA GLY A 48 -21.39 -17.80 4.04
C GLY A 48 -20.34 -18.09 2.95
N MET A 49 -19.06 -18.18 3.32
CA MET A 49 -17.98 -18.41 2.36
C MET A 49 -17.94 -19.89 1.97
N ASP A 50 -18.15 -20.19 0.69
CA ASP A 50 -17.91 -21.52 0.15
C ASP A 50 -16.40 -21.72 -0.08
N ILE A 51 -15.76 -22.39 0.87
CA ILE A 51 -14.33 -22.71 0.82
C ILE A 51 -14.10 -24.19 1.11
N SER A 52 -13.06 -24.77 0.50
CA SER A 52 -12.71 -26.17 0.72
C SER A 52 -12.14 -26.39 2.12
N SER A 53 -12.15 -27.64 2.61
CA SER A 53 -11.49 -27.99 3.88
C SER A 53 -9.99 -27.69 3.88
N GLU A 54 -9.35 -27.82 2.72
CA GLU A 54 -7.92 -27.54 2.54
C GLU A 54 -7.66 -26.03 2.62
N GLU A 55 -8.51 -25.21 1.99
CA GLU A 55 -8.42 -23.75 2.08
C GLU A 55 -8.71 -23.27 3.50
N ARG A 56 -9.67 -23.87 4.21
CA ARG A 56 -9.93 -23.60 5.64
C ARG A 56 -8.68 -23.80 6.50
N ALA A 57 -8.05 -24.96 6.38
CA ALA A 57 -6.83 -25.28 7.13
C ALA A 57 -5.70 -24.31 6.78
N ALA A 58 -5.59 -23.92 5.51
CA ALA A 58 -4.59 -22.96 5.07
C ALA A 58 -4.83 -21.56 5.70
N ILE A 59 -6.07 -21.08 5.70
CA ILE A 59 -6.43 -19.79 6.33
C ILE A 59 -6.14 -19.81 7.83
N ALA A 60 -6.50 -20.88 8.54
CA ALA A 60 -6.19 -21.04 9.97
C ALA A 60 -4.69 -20.94 10.22
N SER A 61 -3.90 -21.64 9.41
CA SER A 61 -2.44 -21.62 9.48
C SER A 61 -1.89 -20.21 9.27
N VAL A 62 -2.44 -19.44 8.33
CA VAL A 62 -2.02 -18.05 8.08
C VAL A 62 -2.35 -17.15 9.26
N MET A 63 -3.56 -17.23 9.81
CA MET A 63 -3.98 -16.43 10.97
C MET A 63 -3.07 -16.68 12.18
N GLN A 64 -2.76 -17.95 12.46
CA GLN A 64 -1.85 -18.30 13.55
C GLN A 64 -0.43 -17.79 13.29
N THR A 65 0.10 -18.06 12.10
CA THR A 65 1.47 -17.64 11.72
C THR A 65 1.61 -16.13 11.82
N ALA A 66 0.62 -15.36 11.38
CA ALA A 66 0.63 -13.90 11.44
C ALA A 66 0.71 -13.38 12.88
N ARG A 67 -0.05 -13.98 13.81
CA ARG A 67 0.02 -13.65 15.25
C ARG A 67 1.39 -14.00 15.82
N ASP A 68 1.94 -15.16 15.48
CA ASP A 68 3.25 -15.60 15.95
C ASP A 68 4.38 -14.70 15.42
N VAL A 69 4.30 -14.28 14.15
CA VAL A 69 5.20 -13.31 13.55
C VAL A 69 5.10 -11.97 14.27
N SER A 70 3.90 -11.46 14.53
CA SER A 70 3.72 -10.21 15.29
C SER A 70 4.34 -10.29 16.70
N ARG A 71 4.16 -11.41 17.42
CA ARG A 71 4.82 -11.65 18.72
C ARG A 71 6.35 -11.71 18.61
N ALA A 72 6.87 -12.38 17.58
CA ALA A 72 8.31 -12.51 17.37
C ALA A 72 8.93 -11.16 16.98
N ALA A 73 8.29 -10.41 16.08
CA ALA A 73 8.70 -9.09 15.66
C ALA A 73 8.67 -8.09 16.83
N GLN A 74 7.64 -8.16 17.69
CA GLN A 74 7.54 -7.32 18.89
C GLN A 74 8.79 -7.47 19.78
N LYS A 75 9.27 -8.69 20.04
CA LYS A 75 10.48 -8.93 20.84
C LYS A 75 11.74 -8.30 20.26
N HIS A 76 11.81 -8.17 18.94
CA HIS A 76 12.96 -7.55 18.25
C HIS A 76 12.80 -6.03 18.20
N ASN A 77 11.61 -5.55 17.85
CA ASN A 77 11.30 -4.13 17.73
C ASN A 77 11.36 -3.42 19.09
N SER A 78 10.95 -4.08 20.18
CA SER A 78 10.90 -3.48 21.51
C SER A 78 12.25 -3.06 22.07
N LEU A 79 13.35 -3.64 21.57
CA LEU A 79 14.71 -3.26 21.91
C LEU A 79 15.05 -1.81 21.51
N ARG A 80 14.37 -1.26 20.50
CA ARG A 80 14.68 0.06 19.93
C ARG A 80 13.47 0.98 19.74
N TYR A 81 12.27 0.44 19.58
CA TYR A 81 11.09 1.17 19.10
C TYR A 81 9.85 1.04 20.00
N GLY A 82 10.04 0.68 21.27
CA GLY A 82 8.99 0.57 22.27
C GLY A 82 8.28 -0.79 22.28
N ASP A 83 7.61 -1.09 23.39
CA ASP A 83 7.04 -2.41 23.69
C ASP A 83 5.72 -2.73 22.95
N GLU A 84 5.41 -2.00 21.89
CA GLU A 84 4.15 -2.11 21.15
C GLU A 84 4.16 -3.32 20.20
N PHE A 85 3.04 -4.03 20.14
CA PHE A 85 2.79 -4.96 19.06
C PHE A 85 2.55 -4.17 17.77
N ARG A 86 3.31 -4.50 16.72
CA ARG A 86 3.19 -3.92 15.39
C ARG A 86 2.58 -4.92 14.42
N ARG A 87 2.29 -4.45 13.21
CA ARG A 87 1.78 -5.29 12.11
C ARG A 87 2.78 -6.42 11.80
N ASP A 88 2.25 -7.58 11.42
CA ASP A 88 3.00 -8.79 11.07
C ASP A 88 3.78 -8.65 9.75
N ALA A 89 3.33 -7.74 8.90
CA ALA A 89 4.08 -7.19 7.78
C ALA A 89 3.81 -5.69 7.71
N HIS A 90 4.66 -4.96 7.00
CA HIS A 90 4.60 -3.50 6.95
C HIS A 90 4.64 -2.81 8.32
N ALA A 91 5.53 -3.27 9.21
CA ALA A 91 5.63 -2.78 10.58
C ALA A 91 6.03 -1.30 10.66
N LYS A 92 6.92 -0.84 9.76
CA LYS A 92 7.32 0.57 9.68
C LYS A 92 6.42 1.35 8.73
N ALA A 93 5.69 2.31 9.26
CA ALA A 93 5.03 3.34 8.46
C ALA A 93 6.04 4.41 8.06
N THR A 94 5.99 4.83 6.79
CA THR A 94 6.71 6.00 6.26
C THR A 94 5.92 7.29 6.53
N GLY A 95 4.59 7.18 6.56
CA GLY A 95 3.72 8.29 6.90
C GLY A 95 2.25 7.93 6.73
N CYS A 96 1.39 8.62 7.46
CA CYS A 96 -0.06 8.58 7.27
C CYS A 96 -0.54 9.97 6.92
N VAL A 97 -0.96 10.16 5.67
CA VAL A 97 -1.26 11.47 5.10
C VAL A 97 -2.73 11.58 4.73
N ARG A 98 -3.26 12.78 4.83
CA ARG A 98 -4.61 13.16 4.39
C ARG A 98 -4.60 13.27 2.87
N ALA A 99 -5.66 12.82 2.23
CA ALA A 99 -5.82 12.93 0.79
C ALA A 99 -7.30 13.06 0.41
N GLU A 100 -7.57 13.55 -0.79
CA GLU A 100 -8.88 13.52 -1.43
C GLU A 100 -8.83 12.51 -2.59
N PHE A 101 -9.84 11.65 -2.67
CA PHE A 101 -10.04 10.73 -3.78
C PHE A 101 -11.23 11.20 -4.61
N GLU A 102 -10.98 11.60 -5.85
CA GLU A 102 -12.00 12.11 -6.77
C GLU A 102 -12.24 11.10 -7.90
N VAL A 103 -13.47 10.64 -8.06
CA VAL A 103 -13.87 9.81 -9.21
C VAL A 103 -13.84 10.67 -10.46
N ASN A 104 -13.18 10.22 -11.54
CA ASN A 104 -13.10 10.99 -12.78
C ASN A 104 -14.51 11.17 -13.38
N GLY A 105 -14.75 12.32 -14.02
CA GLY A 105 -16.06 12.65 -14.61
C GLY A 105 -16.44 11.79 -15.83
N ASP A 106 -15.44 11.16 -16.47
CA ASP A 106 -15.54 10.51 -17.78
C ASP A 106 -15.24 9.01 -17.76
N ILE A 107 -15.53 8.33 -16.65
CA ILE A 107 -15.26 6.88 -16.55
C ILE A 107 -16.24 6.03 -17.37
N PRO A 108 -15.78 4.92 -17.98
CA PRO A 108 -16.63 3.95 -18.66
C PRO A 108 -17.77 3.42 -17.77
N ALA A 109 -18.97 3.23 -18.34
CA ALA A 109 -20.16 2.83 -17.59
C ALA A 109 -19.98 1.52 -16.80
N GLN A 110 -19.23 0.56 -17.34
CA GLN A 110 -18.92 -0.73 -16.70
C GLN A 110 -18.12 -0.63 -15.40
N PHE A 111 -17.56 0.54 -15.07
CA PHE A 111 -16.84 0.79 -13.83
C PHE A 111 -17.62 1.67 -12.85
N ARG A 112 -18.85 2.09 -13.19
CA ARG A 112 -19.67 2.99 -12.35
C ARG A 112 -20.43 2.22 -11.28
N HIS A 113 -19.70 1.55 -10.40
CA HIS A 113 -20.25 0.76 -9.30
C HIS A 113 -19.57 1.13 -7.98
N SER A 114 -20.22 0.84 -6.85
CA SER A 114 -19.68 1.12 -5.51
C SER A 114 -19.20 2.59 -5.38
N VAL A 115 -17.99 2.82 -4.86
CA VAL A 115 -17.40 4.18 -4.74
C VAL A 115 -17.20 4.91 -6.07
N PHE A 116 -17.33 4.23 -7.21
CA PHE A 116 -17.20 4.81 -8.55
C PHE A 116 -18.57 5.09 -9.19
N ALA A 117 -19.68 4.83 -8.51
CA ALA A 117 -21.04 4.98 -9.06
C ALA A 117 -21.36 6.42 -9.51
N GLU A 118 -20.77 7.42 -8.85
CA GLU A 118 -21.02 8.84 -9.09
C GLU A 118 -19.75 9.53 -9.61
N PRO A 119 -19.57 9.65 -10.94
CA PRO A 119 -18.48 10.45 -11.52
C PRO A 119 -18.42 11.87 -10.95
N GLY A 120 -17.21 12.34 -10.62
CA GLY A 120 -16.98 13.63 -9.96
C GLY A 120 -17.15 13.62 -8.43
N ARG A 121 -17.59 12.50 -7.83
CA ARG A 121 -17.69 12.39 -6.38
C ARG A 121 -16.30 12.39 -5.74
N ARG A 122 -16.20 13.10 -4.61
CA ARG A 122 -14.97 13.24 -3.82
C ARG A 122 -15.14 12.59 -2.45
N TYR A 123 -14.12 11.86 -2.03
CA TYR A 123 -14.05 11.21 -0.74
C TYR A 123 -12.82 11.71 0.02
N PRO A 124 -12.98 12.19 1.26
CA PRO A 124 -11.86 12.32 2.18
C PRO A 124 -11.20 10.96 2.37
N ALA A 125 -9.87 10.93 2.41
CA ALA A 125 -9.09 9.71 2.52
C ALA A 125 -7.89 9.87 3.46
N TRP A 126 -7.47 8.74 4.02
CA TRP A 126 -6.18 8.55 4.68
C TRP A 126 -5.32 7.61 3.85
N ILE A 127 -4.06 7.96 3.65
CA ILE A 127 -3.08 7.12 2.94
C ILE A 127 -1.96 6.77 3.89
N ARG A 128 -1.73 5.47 4.09
CA ARG A 128 -0.57 4.96 4.82
C ARG A 128 0.47 4.44 3.82
N PHE A 129 1.63 5.07 3.81
CA PHE A 129 2.84 4.55 3.17
C PHE A 129 3.65 3.73 4.17
N SER A 130 4.30 2.66 3.71
CA SER A 130 5.06 1.78 4.59
C SER A 130 6.12 0.96 3.87
N ASN A 131 7.14 0.54 4.62
CA ASN A 131 8.04 -0.54 4.24
C ASN A 131 7.31 -1.89 4.38
N GLY A 132 7.81 -2.97 3.82
CA GLY A 132 7.14 -4.28 3.70
C GLY A 132 7.45 -5.24 4.84
N ASP A 133 8.60 -5.11 5.47
CA ASP A 133 9.11 -6.05 6.47
C ASP A 133 8.30 -6.04 7.78
N MET A 134 8.41 -7.15 8.52
CA MET A 134 7.82 -7.32 9.86
C MET A 134 8.60 -6.55 10.94
N LEU A 135 9.86 -6.19 10.68
CA LEU A 135 10.72 -5.42 11.56
C LEU A 135 10.75 -3.95 11.15
N VAL A 136 11.00 -3.08 12.12
CA VAL A 136 11.26 -1.66 11.85
C VAL A 136 12.72 -1.52 11.42
N GLN A 137 12.93 -1.32 10.12
CA GLN A 137 14.26 -1.21 9.50
C GLN A 137 14.54 0.20 8.97
N ALA A 138 15.80 0.49 8.67
CA ALA A 138 16.18 1.73 8.00
C ALA A 138 15.57 1.79 6.60
N ASP A 139 15.18 2.98 6.14
CA ASP A 139 14.49 3.14 4.86
C ASP A 139 15.33 2.75 3.64
N GLY A 140 16.67 2.83 3.77
CA GLY A 140 17.63 2.46 2.72
C GLY A 140 17.79 0.96 2.53
N GLU A 141 17.26 0.13 3.44
CA GLU A 141 17.23 -1.30 3.25
C GLU A 141 16.30 -1.68 2.10
N LYS A 142 16.65 -2.77 1.40
CA LYS A 142 15.85 -3.30 0.30
C LYS A 142 14.57 -3.92 0.83
N ASP A 143 13.43 -3.45 0.34
CA ASP A 143 12.13 -3.88 0.85
C ASP A 143 10.99 -3.55 -0.13
N ALA A 144 9.90 -4.29 -0.02
CA ALA A 144 8.64 -3.93 -0.66
C ALA A 144 8.10 -2.64 -0.03
N ARG A 145 7.30 -1.88 -0.80
CA ARG A 145 6.69 -0.64 -0.33
C ARG A 145 5.18 -0.72 -0.51
N GLY A 146 4.46 -0.39 0.55
CA GLY A 146 3.00 -0.41 0.60
C GLY A 146 2.41 0.99 0.48
N MET A 147 1.29 1.09 -0.24
CA MET A 147 0.39 2.24 -0.22
C MET A 147 -1.02 1.71 0.08
N ALA A 148 -1.57 2.12 1.21
CA ALA A 148 -2.90 1.73 1.62
C ALA A 148 -3.79 2.97 1.75
N VAL A 149 -4.88 3.03 0.99
CA VAL A 149 -5.79 4.17 0.90
C VAL A 149 -7.11 3.79 1.55
N LYS A 150 -7.53 4.54 2.57
CA LYS A 150 -8.84 4.39 3.21
C LYS A 150 -9.71 5.60 2.86
N LEU A 151 -10.78 5.37 2.10
CA LEU A 151 -11.82 6.36 1.84
C LEU A 151 -12.77 6.45 3.03
N MET A 152 -13.33 7.63 3.26
CA MET A 152 -14.30 7.93 4.31
C MET A 152 -15.54 8.60 3.69
N GLY A 153 -16.70 8.49 4.36
CA GLY A 153 -17.97 9.01 3.85
C GLY A 153 -18.48 8.23 2.64
N VAL A 154 -18.22 6.92 2.62
CA VAL A 154 -18.62 6.01 1.56
C VAL A 154 -20.01 5.45 1.84
N ASP A 155 -20.92 5.62 0.88
CA ASP A 155 -22.27 5.07 0.93
C ASP A 155 -22.32 3.66 0.30
N GLY A 156 -23.16 2.78 0.85
CA GLY A 156 -23.47 1.48 0.29
C GLY A 156 -23.49 0.37 1.34
N VAL A 157 -23.98 -0.81 0.95
CA VAL A 157 -24.02 -1.97 1.85
C VAL A 157 -22.60 -2.51 2.04
N PRO A 158 -22.09 -2.65 3.28
CA PRO A 158 -20.77 -3.24 3.52
C PRO A 158 -20.70 -4.68 3.02
N ILE A 159 -19.61 -5.03 2.33
CA ILE A 159 -19.41 -6.39 1.78
C ILE A 159 -18.88 -7.38 2.83
N ALA A 160 -18.37 -6.86 3.94
CA ALA A 160 -17.89 -7.60 5.10
C ALA A 160 -18.46 -6.98 6.40
N PRO A 161 -19.74 -7.26 6.73
CA PRO A 161 -20.42 -6.65 7.87
C PRO A 161 -19.73 -6.89 9.22
N GLU A 162 -18.99 -7.99 9.36
CA GLU A 162 -18.23 -8.32 10.55
C GLU A 162 -17.10 -7.33 10.87
N LEU A 163 -16.63 -6.57 9.86
CA LEU A 163 -15.62 -5.53 10.05
C LEU A 163 -16.21 -4.22 10.61
N GLY A 164 -17.53 -4.22 10.88
CA GLY A 164 -18.28 -3.09 11.39
C GLY A 164 -18.85 -2.20 10.29
N ASP A 165 -19.91 -1.46 10.63
CA ASP A 165 -20.51 -0.45 9.77
C ASP A 165 -19.69 0.84 9.86
N SER A 166 -18.58 0.88 9.14
CA SER A 166 -17.79 2.09 8.93
C SER A 166 -17.95 2.48 7.47
N ALA A 167 -18.57 3.64 7.22
CA ALA A 167 -18.78 4.25 5.90
C ALA A 167 -17.44 4.57 5.21
N THR A 168 -16.69 3.52 4.86
CA THR A 168 -15.28 3.53 4.46
C THR A 168 -14.99 2.44 3.45
N GLN A 169 -13.99 2.65 2.61
CA GLN A 169 -13.49 1.65 1.66
C GLN A 169 -11.96 1.66 1.61
N ASP A 170 -11.34 0.49 1.70
CA ASP A 170 -9.89 0.34 1.75
C ASP A 170 -9.33 -0.25 0.44
N PHE A 171 -8.34 0.43 -0.13
CA PHE A 171 -7.53 -0.04 -1.24
C PHE A 171 -6.11 -0.30 -0.77
N LEU A 172 -5.70 -1.57 -0.74
CA LEU A 172 -4.35 -1.97 -0.31
C LEU A 172 -3.52 -2.33 -1.54
N MET A 173 -2.38 -1.65 -1.68
CA MET A 173 -1.49 -1.80 -2.82
C MET A 173 -0.03 -1.92 -2.35
N ALA A 174 0.81 -2.50 -3.20
CA ALA A 174 2.26 -2.53 -3.01
C ALA A 174 2.99 -2.25 -4.33
N ASN A 175 4.26 -1.87 -4.26
CA ASN A 175 5.05 -1.43 -5.41
C ASN A 175 5.54 -2.56 -6.34
N ASN A 176 5.00 -3.77 -6.18
CA ASN A 176 5.22 -4.91 -7.04
C ASN A 176 3.91 -5.32 -7.75
N GLN A 177 3.97 -5.64 -9.04
CA GLN A 177 2.78 -5.99 -9.84
C GLN A 177 2.24 -7.42 -9.58
N ALA A 178 3.09 -8.29 -9.05
CA ALA A 178 2.80 -9.70 -8.82
C ALA A 178 3.36 -10.15 -7.48
N PHE A 179 2.70 -11.13 -6.88
CA PHE A 179 3.16 -11.78 -5.66
C PHE A 179 4.08 -12.95 -5.96
N PHE A 180 4.85 -13.38 -4.96
CA PHE A 180 5.71 -14.55 -5.09
C PHE A 180 4.98 -15.88 -4.81
N ASN A 181 3.84 -15.85 -4.11
CA ASN A 181 2.97 -17.01 -3.96
C ASN A 181 1.83 -16.97 -4.98
N ARG A 182 1.49 -18.10 -5.59
CA ARG A 182 0.39 -18.21 -6.56
C ARG A 182 -0.97 -18.01 -5.89
N ASN A 183 -1.19 -18.75 -4.80
CA ASN A 183 -2.46 -18.84 -4.09
C ASN A 183 -2.20 -19.16 -2.61
N ILE A 184 -3.26 -19.36 -1.83
CA ILE A 184 -3.12 -19.61 -0.39
C ILE A 184 -2.38 -20.91 -0.06
N HIS A 185 -2.49 -21.94 -0.90
CA HIS A 185 -1.83 -23.23 -0.67
C HIS A 185 -0.32 -23.09 -0.85
N ASP A 186 0.11 -22.43 -1.93
CA ASP A 186 1.52 -22.09 -2.17
C ASP A 186 2.08 -21.19 -1.06
N TYR A 187 1.26 -20.26 -0.54
CA TYR A 187 1.64 -19.42 0.60
C TYR A 187 1.95 -20.23 1.86
N VAL A 188 1.03 -21.12 2.27
CA VAL A 188 1.21 -21.93 3.48
C VAL A 188 2.37 -22.92 3.33
N GLU A 189 2.50 -23.55 2.16
CA GLU A 189 3.64 -24.41 1.84
C GLU A 189 4.97 -23.64 1.98
N ASN A 190 5.07 -22.45 1.39
CA ASN A 190 6.28 -21.62 1.48
C ASN A 190 6.57 -21.14 2.91
N MET A 191 5.55 -20.78 3.69
CA MET A 191 5.72 -20.41 5.10
C MET A 191 6.25 -21.57 5.95
N GLN A 192 5.81 -22.81 5.68
CA GLN A 192 6.34 -23.99 6.37
C GLN A 192 7.83 -24.23 6.06
N TYR A 193 8.27 -24.00 4.82
CA TYR A 193 9.69 -24.09 4.45
C TYR A 193 10.54 -23.01 5.11
N LEU A 194 10.06 -21.76 5.09
CA LEU A 194 10.74 -20.62 5.73
C LEU A 194 10.93 -20.86 7.23
N ALA A 195 9.88 -21.30 7.91
CA ALA A 195 9.92 -21.52 9.35
C ALA A 195 10.77 -22.74 9.78
N ARG A 196 11.04 -23.69 8.88
CA ARG A 196 12.01 -24.79 9.09
C ARG A 196 13.46 -24.39 8.81
N LEU A 197 13.71 -23.15 8.37
CA LEU A 197 15.00 -22.69 7.83
C LEU A 197 15.55 -23.61 6.73
N ASP A 198 14.68 -24.39 6.09
CA ASP A 198 15.06 -25.37 5.06
C ASP A 198 15.11 -24.67 3.70
N LYS A 199 16.19 -23.91 3.52
CA LYS A 199 16.47 -23.24 2.24
C LYS A 199 16.50 -24.25 1.09
N ARG A 200 16.99 -25.48 1.30
CA ARG A 200 17.11 -26.51 0.25
C ARG A 200 15.76 -27.11 -0.16
N GLY A 201 14.83 -27.31 0.78
CA GLY A 201 13.46 -27.75 0.50
C GLY A 201 12.66 -26.74 -0.34
N TRP A 202 12.87 -25.45 -0.10
CA TRP A 202 12.36 -24.36 -0.94
C TRP A 202 12.98 -24.34 -2.36
N PHE A 203 14.24 -24.79 -2.50
CA PHE A 203 14.98 -24.80 -3.79
C PHE A 203 14.79 -26.08 -4.64
N PHE A 204 14.57 -27.25 -4.04
CA PHE A 204 14.57 -28.55 -4.73
C PHE A 204 13.46 -29.49 -4.26
N GLY A 205 12.20 -29.05 -4.30
CA GLY A 205 11.06 -29.96 -4.21
C GLY A 205 11.14 -30.97 -5.34
N LEU A 206 11.63 -32.18 -5.07
CA LEU A 206 11.89 -33.22 -6.08
C LEU A 206 10.63 -33.99 -6.51
N TRP A 207 9.49 -33.79 -5.84
CA TRP A 207 8.25 -34.48 -6.22
C TRP A 207 6.96 -33.77 -5.76
N PRO A 208 6.15 -33.23 -6.70
CA PRO A 208 6.48 -33.07 -8.11
C PRO A 208 7.59 -32.01 -8.29
N PRO A 209 8.56 -32.21 -9.20
CA PRO A 209 9.62 -31.23 -9.46
C PRO A 209 9.04 -29.91 -9.96
N ARG A 210 9.09 -28.86 -9.12
CA ARG A 210 8.69 -27.50 -9.48
C ARG A 210 9.88 -26.58 -9.33
N LEU A 211 10.47 -26.16 -10.46
CA LEU A 211 11.41 -25.06 -10.47
C LEU A 211 10.60 -23.78 -10.23
N HIS A 212 10.59 -23.29 -9.01
CA HIS A 212 9.89 -22.06 -8.61
C HIS A 212 10.58 -20.79 -9.17
N LEU A 213 11.13 -20.82 -10.39
CA LEU A 213 11.94 -19.74 -10.95
C LEU A 213 11.16 -18.43 -11.08
N LYS A 214 9.89 -18.51 -11.49
CA LYS A 214 8.99 -17.35 -11.55
C LYS A 214 8.78 -16.77 -10.16
N GLN A 215 8.45 -17.61 -9.17
CA GLN A 215 8.28 -17.20 -7.77
C GLN A 215 9.57 -16.64 -7.17
N MET A 216 10.74 -17.20 -7.50
CA MET A 216 12.05 -16.70 -7.06
C MET A 216 12.32 -15.31 -7.62
N ILE A 217 12.10 -15.10 -8.92
CA ILE A 217 12.27 -13.78 -9.54
C ILE A 217 11.29 -12.78 -8.91
N ARG A 218 10.02 -13.15 -8.71
CA ARG A 218 9.02 -12.29 -8.07
C ARG A 218 9.37 -11.97 -6.62
N GLY A 219 9.82 -12.97 -5.85
CA GLY A 219 10.26 -12.80 -4.47
C GLY A 219 11.45 -11.86 -4.39
N ALA A 220 12.46 -12.07 -5.24
CA ALA A 220 13.60 -11.17 -5.35
C ALA A 220 13.17 -9.75 -5.73
N GLN A 221 12.31 -9.57 -6.73
CA GLN A 221 11.77 -8.25 -7.11
C GLN A 221 11.04 -7.57 -5.95
N THR A 222 10.24 -8.33 -5.19
CA THR A 222 9.47 -7.81 -4.04
C THR A 222 10.40 -7.30 -2.94
N VAL A 223 11.43 -8.07 -2.57
CA VAL A 223 12.31 -7.73 -1.42
C VAL A 223 13.57 -6.97 -1.81
N SER A 224 13.78 -6.66 -3.09
CA SER A 224 15.00 -5.96 -3.55
C SER A 224 14.78 -4.49 -3.91
N SER A 225 13.57 -3.98 -3.73
CA SER A 225 13.21 -2.62 -4.14
C SER A 225 13.84 -1.56 -3.23
N THR A 226 14.43 -0.56 -3.85
CA THR A 226 14.87 0.69 -3.23
C THR A 226 14.15 1.82 -3.94
N ILE A 227 13.64 2.79 -3.19
CA ILE A 227 12.88 3.92 -3.71
C ILE A 227 13.46 5.20 -3.12
N ASP A 228 13.39 6.30 -3.85
CA ASP A 228 13.88 7.60 -3.35
C ASP A 228 12.79 8.38 -2.61
N THR A 229 11.53 8.16 -3.00
CA THR A 229 10.36 8.78 -2.38
C THR A 229 9.13 7.90 -2.59
N PRO A 230 8.22 7.77 -1.60
CA PRO A 230 6.95 7.06 -1.79
C PRO A 230 6.03 7.73 -2.83
N LEU A 231 6.30 9.00 -3.17
CA LEU A 231 5.42 9.78 -4.05
C LEU A 231 5.63 9.47 -5.56
N GLN A 232 6.74 8.84 -5.93
CA GLN A 232 7.10 8.55 -7.33
C GLN A 232 6.85 7.09 -7.74
N GLU A 233 6.44 6.25 -6.80
CA GLU A 233 6.29 4.81 -7.05
C GLU A 233 4.91 4.43 -7.60
N PRO A 234 4.83 3.52 -8.58
CA PRO A 234 3.57 2.88 -8.91
C PRO A 234 3.22 1.80 -7.88
N TYR A 235 1.97 1.76 -7.43
CA TYR A 235 1.47 0.75 -6.50
C TYR A 235 0.33 -0.05 -7.14
N PHE A 236 0.30 -1.35 -6.89
CA PHE A 236 -0.60 -2.30 -7.53
C PHE A 236 -1.39 -3.09 -6.49
N SER A 237 -2.64 -3.42 -6.81
CA SER A 237 -3.49 -4.29 -5.98
C SER A 237 -2.92 -5.71 -5.84
N ILE A 238 -2.05 -6.12 -6.79
CA ILE A 238 -1.48 -7.45 -7.00
C ILE A 238 -2.53 -8.51 -7.33
N LEU A 239 -3.53 -8.62 -6.47
CA LEU A 239 -4.63 -9.57 -6.53
C LEU A 239 -5.83 -8.99 -7.29
N PRO A 240 -6.65 -9.86 -7.90
CA PRO A 240 -7.83 -9.46 -8.66
C PRO A 240 -9.04 -9.19 -7.77
N TYR A 241 -9.94 -8.35 -8.27
CA TYR A 241 -11.18 -7.91 -7.66
C TYR A 241 -12.30 -7.97 -8.71
N ARG A 242 -13.54 -7.86 -8.27
CA ARG A 242 -14.73 -7.63 -9.09
C ARG A 242 -15.34 -6.28 -8.71
N LEU A 243 -15.77 -5.54 -9.72
CA LEU A 243 -16.50 -4.28 -9.62
C LEU A 243 -17.71 -4.38 -10.55
N GLY A 244 -18.91 -4.51 -9.99
CA GLY A 244 -20.09 -4.89 -10.77
C GLY A 244 -19.88 -6.26 -11.42
N ASP A 245 -20.07 -6.33 -12.74
CA ASP A 245 -19.79 -7.54 -13.52
C ASP A 245 -18.32 -7.65 -13.99
N THR A 246 -17.50 -6.62 -13.74
CA THR A 246 -16.15 -6.53 -14.31
C THR A 246 -15.10 -7.09 -13.36
N GLN A 247 -14.36 -8.10 -13.79
CA GLN A 247 -13.18 -8.61 -13.10
C GLN A 247 -11.97 -7.73 -13.46
N LEU A 248 -11.20 -7.27 -12.48
CA LEU A 248 -10.11 -6.33 -12.69
C LEU A 248 -8.99 -6.45 -11.65
N LYS A 249 -7.83 -5.88 -11.95
CA LYS A 249 -6.85 -5.42 -10.96
C LYS A 249 -6.92 -3.89 -10.88
N PHE A 250 -6.32 -3.28 -9.86
CA PHE A 250 -6.19 -1.82 -9.80
C PHE A 250 -4.77 -1.40 -9.43
N ALA A 251 -4.46 -0.14 -9.68
CA ALA A 251 -3.17 0.46 -9.37
C ALA A 251 -3.32 1.95 -9.07
N SER A 252 -2.33 2.54 -8.40
CA SER A 252 -2.10 3.97 -8.36
C SER A 252 -0.75 4.27 -9.00
N ARG A 253 -0.70 5.30 -9.86
CA ARG A 253 0.55 5.78 -10.48
C ARG A 253 0.67 7.28 -10.26
N PRO A 254 1.87 7.83 -10.04
CA PRO A 254 2.04 9.27 -9.98
C PRO A 254 1.46 9.92 -11.23
N CYS A 255 0.79 11.07 -11.06
CA CYS A 255 0.18 11.78 -12.18
C CYS A 255 1.25 12.19 -13.22
N PRO A 256 0.90 12.30 -14.51
CA PRO A 256 1.82 12.77 -15.53
C PRO A 256 2.45 14.11 -15.16
N GLY A 257 3.78 14.21 -15.26
CA GLY A 257 4.52 15.42 -14.90
C GLY A 257 4.74 15.63 -13.38
N ALA A 258 4.30 14.69 -12.54
CA ALA A 258 4.67 14.69 -11.13
C ALA A 258 6.18 14.46 -10.98
N ASP A 259 6.83 15.39 -10.27
CA ASP A 259 8.24 15.37 -9.95
C ASP A 259 8.42 15.79 -8.49
N TYR A 260 9.18 15.01 -7.74
CA TYR A 260 9.42 15.21 -6.31
C TYR A 260 10.94 15.18 -6.07
N PRO A 261 11.62 16.34 -6.20
CA PRO A 261 13.08 16.39 -6.08
C PRO A 261 13.53 15.94 -4.69
N ILE A 262 14.59 15.15 -4.66
CA ILE A 262 15.14 14.63 -3.41
C ILE A 262 15.96 15.72 -2.71
N THR A 263 15.59 16.02 -1.48
CA THR A 263 16.12 17.14 -0.69
C THR A 263 16.79 16.69 0.61
N VAL A 264 16.64 15.41 0.97
CA VAL A 264 17.11 14.83 2.24
C VAL A 264 18.32 13.92 2.07
N ASP A 265 19.01 13.60 3.17
CA ASP A 265 20.09 12.62 3.19
C ASP A 265 19.54 11.19 3.15
N GLN A 266 19.72 10.50 2.02
CA GLN A 266 19.23 9.13 1.83
C GLN A 266 19.95 8.07 2.67
N ASN A 267 21.00 8.44 3.41
CA ASN A 267 21.65 7.55 4.38
C ASN A 267 20.97 7.58 5.76
N ALA A 268 20.04 8.52 5.99
CA ALA A 268 19.29 8.59 7.24
C ALA A 268 18.35 7.38 7.40
N GLU A 269 18.18 6.90 8.64
CA GLU A 269 17.36 5.73 8.91
C GLU A 269 15.89 5.91 8.51
N ASN A 270 15.40 7.15 8.50
CA ASN A 270 14.00 7.51 8.19
C ASN A 270 13.90 8.44 6.97
N PHE A 271 14.84 8.36 6.03
CA PHE A 271 14.90 9.33 4.92
C PHE A 271 13.62 9.35 4.08
N LEU A 272 12.86 8.25 3.94
CA LEU A 272 11.61 8.27 3.18
C LEU A 272 10.53 9.06 3.91
N THR A 273 10.49 8.96 5.25
CA THR A 273 9.60 9.78 6.09
C THR A 273 9.99 11.25 5.99
N GLU A 274 11.28 11.56 6.07
CA GLU A 274 11.81 12.92 5.97
C GLU A 274 11.52 13.52 4.58
N GLN A 275 11.78 12.77 3.50
CA GLN A 275 11.49 13.20 2.13
C GLN A 275 10.00 13.43 1.91
N LEU A 276 9.14 12.55 2.42
CA LEU A 276 7.69 12.69 2.34
C LEU A 276 7.22 13.94 3.11
N SER A 277 7.77 14.19 4.30
CA SER A 277 7.47 15.37 5.10
C SER A 277 7.92 16.65 4.42
N ASP A 278 9.14 16.69 3.86
CA ASP A 278 9.66 17.87 3.17
C ASP A 278 8.83 18.19 1.90
N SER A 279 8.54 17.17 1.10
CA SER A 279 7.75 17.32 -0.14
C SER A 279 6.35 17.87 0.14
N LEU A 280 5.68 17.36 1.18
CA LEU A 280 4.31 17.75 1.53
C LEU A 280 4.24 18.99 2.43
N GLN A 281 5.36 19.50 2.94
CA GLN A 281 5.35 20.70 3.77
C GLN A 281 4.77 21.90 3.01
N SER A 282 5.10 22.04 1.73
CA SER A 282 4.60 23.11 0.85
C SER A 282 4.04 22.62 -0.48
N GLY A 283 4.42 21.42 -0.93
CA GLY A 283 3.95 20.81 -2.16
C GLY A 283 2.72 19.92 -1.97
N SER A 284 2.06 19.61 -3.09
CA SER A 284 1.01 18.59 -3.18
C SER A 284 1.54 17.38 -3.95
N ALA A 285 0.96 16.21 -3.72
CA ALA A 285 1.21 15.03 -4.53
C ALA A 285 -0.07 14.54 -5.22
N CYS A 286 0.10 13.84 -6.34
CA CYS A 286 -0.99 13.38 -7.18
C CYS A 286 -0.73 11.95 -7.68
N PHE A 287 -1.75 11.10 -7.57
CA PHE A 287 -1.77 9.79 -8.21
C PHE A 287 -3.04 9.62 -9.05
N ASP A 288 -2.91 9.07 -10.25
CA ASP A 288 -4.05 8.52 -10.97
C ASP A 288 -4.33 7.12 -10.42
N PHE A 289 -5.60 6.86 -10.07
CA PHE A 289 -6.09 5.55 -9.67
C PHE A 289 -6.70 4.85 -10.90
N LEU A 290 -6.13 3.71 -11.25
CA LEU A 290 -6.39 3.01 -12.49
C LEU A 290 -6.98 1.63 -12.23
N VAL A 291 -7.88 1.19 -13.10
CA VAL A 291 -8.36 -0.19 -13.15
C VAL A 291 -7.84 -0.89 -14.40
N GLN A 292 -7.58 -2.18 -14.27
CA GLN A 292 -7.06 -3.03 -15.33
C GLN A 292 -8.06 -4.17 -15.54
N PRO A 293 -9.01 -4.06 -16.49
CA PRO A 293 -10.05 -5.05 -16.71
C PRO A 293 -9.46 -6.34 -17.28
N ARG A 294 -9.90 -7.48 -16.74
CA ARG A 294 -9.44 -8.81 -17.12
C ARG A 294 -9.75 -9.11 -18.59
N ASN A 295 -8.74 -9.56 -19.32
CA ASN A 295 -8.90 -10.08 -20.67
C ASN A 295 -8.89 -11.62 -20.67
N ILE A 296 -10.07 -12.22 -20.85
CA ILE A 296 -10.26 -13.68 -20.82
C ILE A 296 -9.51 -14.43 -21.94
N SER A 297 -9.13 -13.74 -23.01
CA SER A 297 -8.35 -14.32 -24.12
C SER A 297 -6.83 -14.29 -23.87
N ALA A 298 -6.38 -13.68 -22.77
CA ALA A 298 -4.99 -13.60 -22.37
C ALA A 298 -4.73 -14.33 -21.03
N GLU A 299 -3.47 -14.45 -20.62
CA GLU A 299 -3.08 -15.06 -19.34
C GLU A 299 -3.42 -14.12 -18.17
N THR A 300 -4.70 -14.06 -17.80
CA THR A 300 -5.21 -13.22 -16.70
C THR A 300 -5.94 -14.05 -15.63
N PRO A 301 -5.23 -14.92 -14.89
CA PRO A 301 -5.84 -15.80 -13.91
C PRO A 301 -6.37 -15.03 -12.70
N LEU A 302 -7.45 -15.55 -12.12
CA LEU A 302 -8.06 -15.00 -10.90
C LEU A 302 -7.43 -15.52 -9.60
N ASP A 303 -6.75 -16.67 -9.65
CA ASP A 303 -6.15 -17.31 -8.47
C ASP A 303 -4.71 -17.78 -8.74
N ASP A 304 -3.95 -16.92 -9.44
CA ASP A 304 -2.50 -17.03 -9.57
C ASP A 304 -1.87 -15.63 -9.52
N ALA A 305 -1.46 -15.22 -8.32
CA ALA A 305 -0.91 -13.90 -8.07
C ALA A 305 0.51 -13.71 -8.61
N THR A 306 1.16 -14.75 -9.16
CA THR A 306 2.49 -14.63 -9.77
C THR A 306 2.45 -14.05 -11.18
N VAL A 307 1.26 -14.01 -11.78
CA VAL A 307 1.04 -13.55 -13.15
C VAL A 307 0.81 -12.04 -13.18
N ILE A 308 1.69 -11.36 -13.92
CA ILE A 308 1.49 -9.97 -14.33
C ILE A 308 0.51 -9.99 -15.51
N TRP A 309 -0.53 -9.16 -15.45
CA TRP A 309 -1.43 -8.97 -16.58
C TRP A 309 -0.76 -7.94 -17.49
N GLU A 310 -0.31 -8.39 -18.66
CA GLU A 310 0.44 -7.55 -19.59
C GLU A 310 -0.43 -6.38 -20.09
N GLU A 311 0.09 -5.15 -19.98
CA GLU A 311 -0.68 -3.93 -20.31
C GLU A 311 -1.12 -3.87 -21.77
N LYS A 312 -0.39 -4.54 -22.67
CA LYS A 312 -0.76 -4.66 -24.10
C LYS A 312 -2.08 -5.44 -24.30
N ASP A 313 -2.37 -6.39 -23.42
CA ASP A 313 -3.53 -7.28 -23.52
C ASP A 313 -4.66 -6.83 -22.58
N SER A 314 -4.31 -6.09 -21.52
CA SER A 314 -5.20 -5.62 -20.47
C SER A 314 -4.69 -4.24 -20.00
N PRO A 315 -5.07 -3.14 -20.68
CA PRO A 315 -4.54 -1.81 -20.39
C PRO A 315 -5.12 -1.23 -19.09
N PHE A 316 -4.34 -0.39 -18.41
CA PHE A 316 -4.84 0.41 -17.29
C PHE A 316 -5.69 1.58 -17.78
N ILE A 317 -6.85 1.76 -17.14
CA ILE A 317 -7.83 2.81 -17.43
C ILE A 317 -7.95 3.69 -16.19
N PRO A 318 -7.64 5.00 -16.26
CA PRO A 318 -7.79 5.89 -15.11
C PRO A 318 -9.26 6.09 -14.78
N VAL A 319 -9.63 5.89 -13.52
CA VAL A 319 -11.03 6.04 -13.05
C VAL A 319 -11.19 7.04 -11.91
N ALA A 320 -10.11 7.39 -11.25
CA ALA A 320 -10.12 8.39 -10.19
C ALA A 320 -8.74 9.04 -10.07
N ARG A 321 -8.68 10.12 -9.31
CA ARG A 321 -7.46 10.83 -8.96
C ARG A 321 -7.38 10.98 -7.45
N ILE A 322 -6.19 10.70 -6.92
CA ILE A 322 -5.83 10.90 -5.53
C ILE A 322 -5.02 12.18 -5.45
N HIS A 323 -5.50 13.15 -4.70
CA HIS A 323 -4.81 14.40 -4.43
C HIS A 323 -4.39 14.46 -2.95
N ILE A 324 -3.09 14.56 -2.71
CA ILE A 324 -2.49 14.70 -1.37
C ILE A 324 -2.13 16.18 -1.20
N PRO A 325 -2.91 16.97 -0.45
CA PRO A 325 -2.63 18.38 -0.24
C PRO A 325 -1.38 18.61 0.62
N PRO A 326 -0.80 19.82 0.58
CA PRO A 326 0.25 20.23 1.50
C PRO A 326 -0.20 20.07 2.95
N GLN A 327 0.63 19.47 3.80
CA GLN A 327 0.29 19.12 5.17
C GLN A 327 1.52 18.82 6.03
N THR A 328 1.31 18.86 7.34
CA THR A 328 2.24 18.30 8.33
C THR A 328 1.60 17.06 8.94
N PHE A 329 2.36 15.96 9.01
CA PHE A 329 1.87 14.67 9.52
C PHE A 329 2.75 14.03 10.59
N THR A 330 3.80 14.72 11.02
CA THR A 330 4.86 14.17 11.89
C THR A 330 4.59 14.31 13.39
N SER A 331 3.37 14.70 13.79
CA SER A 331 3.01 14.80 15.21
C SER A 331 2.88 13.43 15.85
N GLU A 332 3.17 13.34 17.15
CA GLU A 332 3.05 12.09 17.91
C GLU A 332 1.63 11.52 17.88
N ALA A 333 0.61 12.37 18.01
CA ALA A 333 -0.79 11.97 17.92
C ALA A 333 -1.13 11.35 16.56
N GLN A 334 -0.60 11.90 15.46
CA GLN A 334 -0.83 11.38 14.12
C GLN A 334 -0.07 10.07 13.87
N TRP A 335 1.13 9.90 14.45
CA TRP A 335 1.83 8.62 14.45
C TRP A 335 1.09 7.54 15.24
N ALA A 336 0.58 7.86 16.42
CA ALA A 336 -0.24 6.93 17.21
C ALA A 336 -1.54 6.56 16.49
N PHE A 337 -2.18 7.53 15.83
CA PHE A 337 -3.33 7.28 14.95
C PHE A 337 -2.95 6.36 13.78
N CYS A 338 -1.83 6.63 13.10
CA CYS A 338 -1.32 5.82 12.00
C CYS A 338 -1.05 4.37 12.43
N GLU A 339 -0.39 4.18 13.57
CA GLU A 339 -0.10 2.85 14.09
C GLU A 339 -1.41 2.10 14.36
N ASN A 340 -2.43 2.79 14.88
CA ASN A 340 -3.73 2.19 15.22
C ASN A 340 -4.71 2.06 14.06
N LEU A 341 -4.48 2.73 12.92
CA LEU A 341 -5.36 2.64 11.76
C LEU A 341 -5.41 1.22 11.18
N SER A 342 -6.58 0.59 11.20
CA SER A 342 -6.79 -0.73 10.62
C SER A 342 -7.20 -0.63 9.15
N MET A 343 -6.63 -1.48 8.31
CA MET A 343 -7.02 -1.58 6.89
C MET A 343 -7.27 -3.02 6.52
N ASN A 344 -8.31 -3.29 5.73
CA ASN A 344 -8.66 -4.64 5.28
C ASN A 344 -9.20 -4.57 3.84
N PRO A 345 -8.72 -5.37 2.88
CA PRO A 345 -9.17 -5.31 1.48
C PRO A 345 -10.66 -5.68 1.30
N TRP A 346 -11.30 -6.29 2.30
CA TRP A 346 -12.74 -6.57 2.34
C TRP A 346 -13.56 -5.45 2.96
N ARG A 347 -12.93 -4.38 3.45
CA ARG A 347 -13.63 -3.16 3.84
C ARG A 347 -13.98 -2.40 2.57
N GLY A 348 -15.18 -2.64 2.06
CA GLY A 348 -15.71 -2.02 0.85
C GLY A 348 -17.24 -2.12 0.82
N VAL A 349 -17.85 -1.51 -0.19
CA VAL A 349 -19.31 -1.41 -0.29
C VAL A 349 -19.85 -1.87 -1.64
N GLY A 350 -21.12 -2.25 -1.66
CA GLY A 350 -21.88 -2.51 -2.87
C GLY A 350 -21.32 -3.68 -3.67
N GLU A 351 -21.01 -3.44 -4.95
CA GLU A 351 -20.58 -4.46 -5.91
C GLU A 351 -19.04 -4.58 -6.01
N TRP A 352 -18.34 -4.27 -4.92
CA TRP A 352 -16.90 -4.48 -4.78
C TRP A 352 -16.64 -5.86 -4.17
N GLU A 353 -15.80 -6.69 -4.79
CA GLU A 353 -15.52 -8.02 -4.24
C GLU A 353 -14.07 -8.44 -4.49
N PRO A 354 -13.26 -8.66 -3.43
CA PRO A 354 -11.94 -9.25 -3.56
C PRO A 354 -12.01 -10.70 -4.08
N LEU A 355 -11.28 -11.03 -5.15
CA LEU A 355 -11.31 -12.36 -5.79
C LEU A 355 -10.04 -13.19 -5.52
N GLY A 356 -10.20 -14.51 -5.53
CA GLY A 356 -9.10 -15.47 -5.34
C GLY A 356 -8.91 -15.89 -3.89
N SER A 357 -8.24 -17.01 -3.69
CA SER A 357 -8.01 -17.65 -2.39
C SER A 357 -7.19 -16.77 -1.44
N LEU A 358 -6.19 -16.05 -1.97
CA LEU A 358 -5.40 -15.10 -1.19
C LEU A 358 -6.27 -13.96 -0.67
N ASN A 359 -7.15 -13.38 -1.50
CA ASN A 359 -8.04 -12.33 -1.02
C ASN A 359 -9.02 -12.85 0.04
N ARG A 360 -9.61 -14.04 -0.13
CA ARG A 360 -10.44 -14.66 0.92
C ARG A 360 -9.68 -14.84 2.23
N ALA A 361 -8.44 -15.31 2.17
CA ALA A 361 -7.58 -15.42 3.35
C ALA A 361 -7.31 -14.05 4.00
N ARG A 362 -7.06 -13.01 3.19
CA ARG A 362 -6.81 -11.64 3.67
C ARG A 362 -8.01 -11.06 4.45
N ARG A 363 -9.24 -11.46 4.14
CA ARG A 363 -10.44 -11.06 4.91
C ARG A 363 -10.26 -11.33 6.40
N LEU A 364 -9.89 -12.57 6.71
CA LEU A 364 -9.80 -13.10 8.06
C LEU A 364 -8.45 -12.82 8.71
N ALA A 365 -7.36 -12.94 7.95
CA ALA A 365 -6.01 -12.70 8.47
C ALA A 365 -5.81 -11.24 8.91
N TYR A 366 -6.22 -10.26 8.09
CA TYR A 366 -6.07 -8.84 8.45
C TYR A 366 -6.91 -8.47 9.67
N HIS A 367 -8.14 -9.00 9.76
CA HIS A 367 -8.98 -8.82 10.94
C HIS A 367 -8.32 -9.43 12.19
N ALA A 368 -7.87 -10.68 12.12
CA ALA A 368 -7.25 -11.38 13.24
C ALA A 368 -5.98 -10.70 13.75
N VAL A 369 -5.14 -10.15 12.86
CA VAL A 369 -3.93 -9.41 13.23
C VAL A 369 -4.28 -8.04 13.80
N SER A 370 -5.24 -7.33 13.21
CA SER A 370 -5.75 -6.05 13.73
C SER A 370 -6.23 -6.22 15.16
N ASP A 371 -7.13 -7.17 15.40
CA ASP A 371 -7.72 -7.41 16.72
C ASP A 371 -6.65 -7.83 17.73
N PHE A 372 -5.72 -8.68 17.33
CA PHE A 372 -4.59 -9.09 18.18
C PHE A 372 -3.74 -7.88 18.60
N ARG A 373 -3.38 -7.01 17.65
CA ARG A 373 -2.56 -5.82 17.91
C ARG A 373 -3.28 -4.83 18.83
N HIS A 374 -4.54 -4.53 18.55
CA HIS A 374 -5.35 -3.61 19.35
C HIS A 374 -5.56 -4.12 20.77
N THR A 375 -5.94 -5.40 20.91
CA THR A 375 -6.11 -6.04 22.23
C THR A 375 -4.81 -6.06 23.02
N SER A 376 -3.68 -6.39 22.37
CA SER A 376 -2.38 -6.50 23.05
C SER A 376 -1.80 -5.14 23.45
N ASN A 377 -2.18 -4.08 22.73
CA ASN A 377 -1.73 -2.71 23.01
C ASN A 377 -2.74 -1.90 23.84
N ASP A 378 -3.88 -2.48 24.25
CA ASP A 378 -5.01 -1.74 24.84
C ASP A 378 -5.44 -0.52 24.00
N ALA A 379 -5.37 -0.66 22.68
CA ALA A 379 -5.66 0.40 21.73
C ALA A 379 -7.11 0.31 21.22
N PRO A 380 -7.82 1.44 21.08
CA PRO A 380 -9.18 1.43 20.58
C PRO A 380 -9.21 1.14 19.08
N GLN A 381 -10.03 0.15 18.68
CA GLN A 381 -10.36 -0.09 17.28
C GLN A 381 -11.45 0.91 16.84
N ARG A 382 -11.04 1.96 16.14
CA ARG A 382 -11.94 3.01 15.63
C ARG A 382 -11.63 3.30 14.17
N GLU A 383 -12.67 3.34 13.37
CA GLU A 383 -12.57 3.74 11.97
C GLU A 383 -12.70 5.28 11.88
N PRO A 384 -11.88 5.94 11.06
CA PRO A 384 -11.95 7.38 10.91
C PRO A 384 -13.15 7.79 10.07
N THR A 385 -13.77 8.91 10.43
CA THR A 385 -14.90 9.52 9.69
C THR A 385 -14.49 10.79 8.95
N ASP A 386 -13.32 11.33 9.28
CA ASP A 386 -12.78 12.60 8.80
C ASP A 386 -11.25 12.62 8.97
N TRP A 387 -10.66 13.80 8.76
CA TRP A 387 -9.22 14.02 8.96
C TRP A 387 -8.83 14.39 10.39
N CYS A 388 -9.74 14.22 11.36
CA CYS A 388 -9.45 14.45 12.77
C CYS A 388 -8.46 13.41 13.30
N VAL A 389 -7.42 13.87 13.97
CA VAL A 389 -6.49 13.00 14.70
C VAL A 389 -6.83 13.02 16.19
N PRO A 390 -7.18 11.89 16.81
CA PRO A 390 -7.40 11.81 18.25
C PRO A 390 -6.15 12.20 19.04
N GLY A 391 -6.32 12.99 20.10
CA GLY A 391 -5.21 13.41 20.97
C GLY A 391 -4.46 14.66 20.49
N GLU A 392 -4.80 15.21 19.32
CA GLU A 392 -4.29 16.52 18.90
C GLU A 392 -4.82 17.65 19.79
N THR A 393 -3.95 18.61 20.09
CA THR A 393 -4.32 19.80 20.89
C THR A 393 -5.16 20.81 20.11
N GLN A 394 -4.99 20.81 18.78
CA GLN A 394 -5.76 21.66 17.89
C GLN A 394 -7.20 21.17 17.79
N LYS A 395 -8.16 22.10 17.79
CA LYS A 395 -9.57 21.79 17.53
C LYS A 395 -9.66 21.12 16.16
N CYS A 396 -10.38 20.00 16.09
CA CYS A 396 -10.57 19.37 14.79
C CYS A 396 -11.40 20.27 13.86
N THR A 397 -10.85 20.46 12.66
CA THR A 397 -11.48 21.15 11.54
C THR A 397 -11.23 20.34 10.26
N PRO A 398 -12.02 20.56 9.19
CA PRO A 398 -11.74 19.93 7.89
C PRO A 398 -10.38 20.31 7.28
N GLN A 399 -9.63 21.24 7.89
CA GLN A 399 -8.29 21.65 7.48
C GLN A 399 -7.22 21.26 8.49
N GLN A 400 -7.54 20.45 9.52
CA GLN A 400 -6.57 20.07 10.55
C GLN A 400 -5.34 19.41 9.91
N GLY A 401 -4.15 19.90 10.25
CA GLY A 401 -2.87 19.42 9.72
C GLY A 401 -2.57 19.82 8.27
N LEU A 402 -3.50 20.47 7.55
CA LEU A 402 -3.25 20.96 6.20
C LEU A 402 -2.53 22.31 6.22
N ASN A 403 -1.53 22.44 5.35
CA ASN A 403 -0.81 23.68 5.13
C ASN A 403 -1.54 24.51 4.07
N VAL A 404 -2.63 25.17 4.50
CA VAL A 404 -3.44 26.01 3.60
C VAL A 404 -2.79 27.37 3.43
N TYR A 405 -2.08 27.56 2.32
CA TYR A 405 -1.56 28.85 1.90
C TYR A 405 -2.67 29.66 1.26
N LYS A 406 -3.19 30.68 1.97
CA LYS A 406 -4.05 31.68 1.32
C LYS A 406 -3.16 32.57 0.44
N PRO A 407 -3.51 32.79 -0.84
CA PRO A 407 -2.80 33.77 -1.64
C PRO A 407 -2.85 35.14 -0.96
N SER A 408 -1.70 35.80 -0.88
CA SER A 408 -1.65 37.20 -0.45
C SER A 408 -2.29 38.06 -1.54
N TRP A 409 -3.34 38.78 -1.17
CA TRP A 409 -3.97 39.75 -2.05
C TRP A 409 -3.28 41.12 -1.92
N PRO A 410 -3.13 41.88 -3.02
CA PRO A 410 -3.51 41.51 -4.39
C PRO A 410 -2.57 40.47 -5.01
N LEU A 411 -3.12 39.53 -5.78
CA LEU A 411 -2.33 38.60 -6.58
C LEU A 411 -1.37 39.39 -7.50
N PRO A 412 -0.16 38.86 -7.78
CA PRO A 412 0.75 39.47 -8.74
C PRO A 412 0.07 39.63 -10.11
N ARG A 413 0.18 40.81 -10.70
CA ARG A 413 -0.29 41.08 -12.06
C ARG A 413 0.78 40.61 -13.05
N CYS A 414 0.64 39.39 -13.54
CA CYS A 414 1.49 38.81 -14.57
C CYS A 414 0.94 39.14 -15.97
N PHE A 415 1.77 39.66 -16.86
CA PHE A 415 1.44 39.89 -18.26
C PHE A 415 2.53 39.26 -19.15
N ASP A 416 2.13 38.71 -20.29
CA ASP A 416 3.06 38.26 -21.33
C ASP A 416 3.52 39.44 -22.22
N ALA A 417 4.42 39.16 -23.16
CA ALA A 417 4.96 40.17 -24.08
C ALA A 417 3.95 40.71 -25.11
N HIS A 418 2.78 40.08 -25.26
CA HIS A 418 1.73 40.45 -26.20
C HIS A 418 0.60 41.26 -25.55
N PHE A 419 0.64 41.45 -24.23
CA PHE A 419 -0.34 42.24 -23.53
C PHE A 419 -0.28 43.72 -23.95
N ASN A 420 -1.34 44.20 -24.61
CA ASN A 420 -1.46 45.58 -25.03
C ASN A 420 -2.65 46.28 -24.35
N PRO A 421 -2.43 47.19 -23.40
CA PRO A 421 -3.49 47.88 -22.68
C PRO A 421 -4.17 48.94 -23.55
N ALA A 422 -5.49 49.10 -23.39
CA ALA A 422 -6.31 49.99 -24.22
C ALA A 422 -5.97 51.50 -24.10
N ASP A 423 -5.20 51.89 -23.08
CA ASP A 423 -4.75 53.27 -22.87
C ASP A 423 -3.26 53.49 -23.20
N ASP A 424 -2.63 52.53 -23.88
CA ASP A 424 -1.21 52.53 -24.28
C ASP A 424 -0.21 52.76 -23.13
N LYS A 425 -0.64 52.64 -21.86
CA LYS A 425 0.26 52.79 -20.72
C LYS A 425 1.07 51.53 -20.52
N ALA A 426 2.40 51.66 -20.39
CA ALA A 426 3.25 50.54 -20.03
C ALA A 426 2.81 49.92 -18.70
N VAL A 427 2.41 48.64 -18.73
CA VAL A 427 2.07 47.88 -17.52
C VAL A 427 3.23 46.97 -17.17
N SER A 428 3.76 47.10 -15.95
CA SER A 428 4.81 46.22 -15.46
C SER A 428 4.24 44.87 -15.06
N SER A 429 4.70 43.81 -15.72
CA SER A 429 4.47 42.43 -15.26
C SER A 429 5.24 42.21 -13.96
N GLN A 430 4.53 41.71 -12.95
CA GLN A 430 5.11 41.41 -11.63
C GLN A 430 5.70 40.00 -11.57
N CYS A 431 5.70 39.28 -12.69
CA CYS A 431 6.09 37.88 -12.78
C CYS A 431 7.17 37.73 -13.84
N GLN A 432 8.27 37.05 -13.49
CA GLN A 432 9.28 36.69 -14.49
C GLN A 432 8.76 35.50 -15.30
N GLY A 433 8.67 35.65 -16.63
CA GLY A 433 8.44 34.53 -17.55
C GLY A 433 7.00 33.98 -17.64
N TYR A 434 5.97 34.81 -17.43
CA TYR A 434 4.60 34.38 -17.70
C TYR A 434 4.33 34.35 -19.21
N GLY A 435 4.04 33.17 -19.74
CA GLY A 435 3.93 32.91 -21.17
C GLY A 435 4.97 31.88 -21.61
N VAL A 436 4.53 30.83 -22.30
CA VAL A 436 5.40 29.80 -22.87
C VAL A 436 6.50 30.49 -23.66
N ASP A 437 7.76 30.17 -23.38
CA ASP A 437 8.88 30.59 -24.21
C ASP A 437 8.64 30.02 -25.62
N SER A 438 8.05 30.85 -26.49
CA SER A 438 7.62 30.45 -27.83
C SER A 438 8.79 29.97 -28.71
N GLY A 439 10.03 30.10 -28.25
CA GLY A 439 11.21 29.46 -28.84
C GLY A 439 11.23 27.93 -28.71
N VAL A 440 10.54 27.34 -27.73
CA VAL A 440 10.55 25.87 -27.49
C VAL A 440 9.45 25.13 -28.27
N LEU A 441 8.43 25.84 -28.78
CA LEU A 441 7.36 25.24 -29.60
C LEU A 441 7.64 25.32 -31.11
N ALA A 442 8.75 25.92 -31.54
CA ALA A 442 9.09 26.07 -32.96
C ALA A 442 9.90 24.90 -33.56
N GLU A 443 10.37 23.93 -32.75
CA GLU A 443 11.20 22.81 -33.27
C GLU A 443 10.49 21.47 -33.41
N ASN A 444 9.20 21.35 -33.09
CA ASN A 444 8.44 20.11 -33.30
C ASN A 444 7.23 20.33 -34.22
N HIS A 445 7.52 20.65 -35.47
CA HIS A 445 6.63 20.37 -36.59
C HIS A 445 7.41 19.59 -37.63
N TYR A 446 7.25 18.25 -37.64
CA TYR A 446 6.96 17.40 -38.81
C TYR A 446 6.57 16.00 -38.34
#